data_AF-A0A6G3XG68-F1
#
_entry.id   AF-A0A6G3XG68-F1
#
_cell.length_a   1.000
_cell.length_b   1.000
_cell.length_c   1.000
_cell.angle_alpha   90.00
_cell.angle_beta   90.00
_cell.angle_gamma   90.00
#
_symmetry.space_group_name_H-M   'P 1'
#
loop_
_entity.id
_entity.type
_entity.pdbx_description
1 polymer ?
#
loop_
_entity_poly.entity_id
_entity_poly.type
_entity_poly.pdbx_seq_one_letter_code
_entity_poly.pdbx_strand_id
1 'polypeptide(L)'
;IGNSHPEEKDYRPAASFGHLGLPEPETFVQSLRMASLCPDDLASPEGKYLQRCVDLFAHEFTPGTTRIYVRSTIEPSITPPPASNAP
;
A
#
# COMPACT_ATOMS: atom_id res chain seq x y z
N ILE A 1 -13.13 14.48 3.24
CA ILE A 1 -13.52 13.31 2.41
C ILE A 1 -13.32 12.08 3.26
N GLY A 2 -14.38 11.30 3.50
CA GLY A 2 -14.31 10.04 4.23
C GLY A 2 -14.37 8.87 3.24
N ASN A 3 -13.79 7.73 3.63
CA ASN A 3 -13.97 6.49 2.87
C ASN A 3 -15.45 6.08 2.94
N SER A 4 -16.16 6.09 1.81
CA SER A 4 -17.57 5.69 1.72
C SER A 4 -17.79 4.18 1.69
N HIS A 5 -16.71 3.40 1.52
CA HIS A 5 -16.71 1.95 1.52
C HIS A 5 -15.58 1.44 2.42
N PRO A 6 -15.70 1.60 3.75
CA PRO A 6 -14.74 1.04 4.69
C PRO A 6 -14.78 -0.48 4.63
N GLU A 7 -13.60 -1.10 4.64
CA GLU A 7 -13.44 -2.54 4.79
C GLU A 7 -14.01 -3.02 6.13
N GLU A 8 -14.41 -4.30 6.20
CA GLU A 8 -15.01 -4.89 7.40
C GLU A 8 -14.04 -4.92 8.60
N LYS A 9 -14.61 -5.04 9.81
CA LYS A 9 -13.92 -4.91 11.10
C LYS A 9 -12.75 -5.88 11.30
N ASP A 10 -12.70 -6.97 10.55
CA ASP A 10 -11.66 -8.00 10.61
C ASP A 10 -10.70 -7.99 9.40
N TYR A 11 -10.70 -6.90 8.63
CA TYR A 11 -9.78 -6.70 7.51
C TYR A 11 -8.33 -6.71 8.00
N ARG A 12 -7.53 -7.60 7.41
CA ARG A 12 -6.08 -7.61 7.66
C ARG A 12 -5.45 -6.41 6.96
N PRO A 13 -4.76 -5.50 7.67
CA PRO A 13 -4.11 -4.35 7.03
C PRO A 13 -3.12 -4.72 5.92
N ALA A 14 -2.62 -5.96 5.93
CA ALA A 14 -1.76 -6.54 4.91
C ALA A 14 -2.50 -7.50 3.95
N ALA A 15 -3.80 -7.33 3.73
CA ALA A 15 -4.53 -8.14 2.77
C ALA A 15 -3.95 -7.96 1.35
N SER A 16 -3.85 -9.07 0.62
CA SER A 16 -3.24 -9.12 -0.71
C SER A 16 -4.19 -8.55 -1.75
N PHE A 17 -3.73 -7.96 -2.85
CA PHE A 17 -4.62 -7.34 -3.85
C PHE A 17 -5.62 -8.31 -4.50
N GLY A 18 -5.38 -9.62 -4.38
CA GLY A 18 -6.27 -10.70 -4.78
C GLY A 18 -7.69 -10.60 -4.22
N HIS A 19 -7.90 -10.04 -3.02
CA HIS A 19 -9.25 -9.85 -2.48
C HIS A 19 -10.10 -8.88 -3.31
N LEU A 20 -9.46 -7.99 -4.08
CA LEU A 20 -10.10 -7.07 -5.02
C LEU A 20 -10.26 -7.69 -6.43
N GLY A 21 -9.92 -8.97 -6.60
CA GLY A 21 -9.86 -9.63 -7.91
C GLY A 21 -8.69 -9.14 -8.77
N LEU A 22 -7.68 -8.51 -8.17
CA LEU A 22 -6.49 -8.01 -8.87
C LEU A 22 -5.31 -8.98 -8.68
N PRO A 23 -4.44 -9.12 -9.68
CA PRO A 23 -3.19 -9.87 -9.51
C PRO A 23 -2.25 -9.13 -8.55
N GLU A 24 -1.46 -9.89 -7.81
CA GLU A 24 -0.40 -9.33 -6.95
C GLU A 24 0.71 -8.73 -7.82
N PRO A 25 1.20 -7.51 -7.50
CA PRO A 25 2.21 -6.85 -8.33
C PRO A 25 3.49 -7.66 -8.46
N GLU A 26 3.88 -8.43 -7.44
CA GLU A 26 5.07 -9.30 -7.44
C GLU A 26 5.00 -10.44 -8.48
N THR A 27 3.81 -10.74 -9.01
CA THR A 27 3.64 -11.78 -10.04
C THR A 27 3.96 -11.26 -11.45
N PHE A 28 4.09 -9.94 -11.64
CA PHE A 28 4.43 -9.36 -12.93
C PHE A 28 5.92 -9.43 -13.20
N VAL A 29 6.32 -10.29 -14.14
CA VAL A 29 7.71 -10.46 -14.58
C VAL A 29 8.13 -9.48 -15.67
N GLN A 30 7.18 -8.69 -16.22
CA GLN A 30 7.41 -7.72 -17.29
C GLN A 30 6.62 -6.43 -17.03
N SER A 31 7.16 -5.31 -17.53
CA SER A 31 6.50 -4.00 -17.49
C SER A 31 6.05 -3.56 -16.09
N LEU A 32 6.75 -4.01 -15.05
CA LEU A 32 6.56 -3.58 -13.66
C LEU A 32 7.69 -2.63 -13.28
N ARG A 33 7.33 -1.50 -12.68
CA ARG A 33 8.26 -0.60 -12.00
C ARG A 33 7.89 -0.54 -10.53
N MET A 34 8.87 -0.62 -9.65
CA MET A 34 8.68 -0.58 -8.20
C MET A 34 9.55 0.51 -7.59
N ALA A 35 9.00 1.23 -6.62
CA ALA A 35 9.75 2.14 -5.77
C ALA A 35 9.20 2.05 -4.34
N SER A 36 10.09 2.17 -3.36
CA SER A 36 9.73 2.25 -1.95
C SER A 36 10.03 3.65 -1.44
N LEU A 37 9.09 4.22 -0.69
CA LEU A 37 9.16 5.56 -0.12
C LEU A 37 9.10 5.44 1.39
N CYS A 38 10.22 5.66 2.06
CA CYS A 38 10.30 5.65 3.52
C CYS A 38 10.50 7.06 4.08
N PRO A 39 10.05 7.35 5.31
CA PRO A 39 10.18 8.69 5.90
C PRO A 39 11.62 9.22 5.92
N ASP A 40 12.59 8.34 6.22
CA ASP A 40 14.00 8.71 6.37
C ASP A 40 14.74 8.88 5.02
N ASP A 41 14.17 8.36 3.93
CA ASP A 41 14.81 8.32 2.61
C ASP A 41 14.41 9.51 1.71
N LEU A 42 13.53 10.39 2.19
CA LEU A 42 12.95 11.47 1.40
C LEU A 42 13.43 12.84 1.86
N ALA A 43 14.20 13.50 0.98
CA ALA A 43 14.64 14.87 1.17
C ALA A 43 13.53 15.91 0.90
N SER A 44 12.36 15.49 0.42
CA SER A 44 11.28 16.41 0.09
C SER A 44 10.50 16.83 1.35
N PRO A 45 9.92 18.06 1.38
CA PRO A 45 9.13 18.52 2.52
C PRO A 45 7.91 17.63 2.83
N GLU A 46 7.42 16.87 1.83
CA GLU A 46 6.30 15.95 1.96
C GLU A 46 6.68 14.66 2.70
N GLY A 47 7.96 14.29 2.73
CA GLY A 47 8.47 13.10 3.43
C GLY A 47 8.04 13.05 4.89
N LYS A 48 7.96 14.20 5.56
CA LYS A 48 7.50 14.34 6.96
C LYS A 48 6.07 13.85 7.22
N TYR A 49 5.25 13.72 6.17
CA TYR A 49 3.87 13.24 6.29
C TYR A 49 3.77 11.72 6.13
N LEU A 50 4.81 11.06 5.62
CA LEU A 50 4.86 9.61 5.60
C LEU A 50 5.07 9.08 7.01
N GLN A 51 4.08 8.33 7.50
CA GLN A 51 4.14 7.69 8.82
C GLN A 51 4.86 6.35 8.79
N ARG A 52 5.00 5.76 7.60
CA ARG A 52 5.55 4.42 7.36
C ARG A 52 5.98 4.32 5.90
N CYS A 53 6.78 3.30 5.60
CA CYS A 53 7.16 3.02 4.22
C CYS A 53 5.93 2.69 3.36
N VAL A 54 5.99 3.12 2.11
CA VAL A 54 5.00 2.86 1.08
C VAL A 54 5.69 2.28 -0.14
N ASP A 55 5.25 1.12 -0.57
CA ASP A 55 5.65 0.51 -1.82
C ASP A 55 4.67 0.92 -2.92
N LEU A 56 5.21 1.49 -3.99
CA LEU A 56 4.50 1.86 -5.20
C LEU A 56 4.90 0.91 -6.32
N PHE A 57 3.90 0.29 -6.92
CA PHE A 57 4.07 -0.55 -8.10
C PHE A 57 3.30 0.05 -9.26
N ALA A 58 3.96 0.27 -10.39
CA ALA A 58 3.34 0.73 -11.63
C ALA A 58 3.47 -0.35 -12.70
N HIS A 59 2.33 -0.79 -13.23
CA HIS A 59 2.27 -1.80 -14.28
C HIS A 59 1.41 -1.33 -15.45
N GLU A 60 2.00 -1.27 -16.64
CA GLU A 60 1.26 -1.03 -17.88
C GLU A 60 0.65 -2.34 -18.38
N PHE A 61 -0.64 -2.56 -18.08
CA PHE A 61 -1.34 -3.79 -18.43
C PHE A 61 -1.98 -3.74 -19.83
N THR A 62 -2.19 -2.53 -20.35
CA THR A 62 -2.55 -2.25 -21.75
C THR A 62 -1.86 -0.97 -22.20
N PRO A 63 -1.49 -0.83 -23.49
CA PRO A 63 -0.79 0.36 -23.98
C PRO A 63 -1.49 1.66 -23.56
N GLY A 64 -0.74 2.58 -22.96
CA GLY A 64 -1.23 3.87 -22.48
C GLY A 64 -2.07 3.82 -21.21
N THR A 65 -2.26 2.64 -20.59
CA THR A 65 -3.03 2.48 -19.35
C THR A 65 -2.18 1.82 -18.27
N THR A 66 -1.84 2.58 -17.24
CA THR A 66 -1.04 2.11 -16.10
C THR A 66 -1.95 1.84 -14.90
N ARG A 67 -1.79 0.65 -14.31
CA ARG A 67 -2.33 0.34 -12.99
C ARG A 67 -1.28 0.66 -11.94
N ILE A 68 -1.67 1.43 -10.93
CA ILE A 68 -0.82 1.77 -9.79
C ILE A 68 -1.34 1.00 -8.58
N TYR A 69 -0.46 0.20 -7.97
CA TYR A 69 -0.70 -0.43 -6.68
C TYR A 69 0.04 0.38 -5.62
N VAL A 70 -0.67 0.74 -4.55
CA VAL A 70 -0.10 1.43 -3.40
C VAL A 70 -0.24 0.50 -2.20
N ARG A 71 0.88 0.00 -1.70
CA ARG A 71 0.91 -0.83 -0.50
C ARG A 71 1.64 -0.07 0.59
N SER A 72 1.03 -0.01 1.76
CA SER A 72 1.66 0.57 2.93
C SER A 72 1.79 -0.54 3.97
N THR A 73 2.92 -1.24 3.91
CA THR A 73 3.12 -2.49 4.63
C THR A 73 3.21 -2.20 6.13
N ILE A 74 2.19 -2.63 6.87
CA ILE A 74 2.27 -2.75 8.33
C ILE A 74 2.76 -4.18 8.56
N GLU A 75 4.06 -4.36 8.79
CA GLU A 75 4.58 -5.66 9.20
C GLU A 75 3.90 -6.06 10.52
N PRO A 76 3.05 -7.10 10.56
CA PRO A 76 2.25 -7.43 11.75
C PRO A 76 3.10 -7.78 12.98
N SER A 77 4.40 -8.05 12.77
CA SER A 77 5.36 -8.41 13.81
C SER A 77 6.17 -7.22 14.33
N ILE A 78 6.12 -6.04 13.68
CA ILE A 78 6.92 -4.87 14.04
C ILE A 78 6.04 -3.68 14.47
N THR A 79 4.84 -3.55 13.91
CA THR A 79 3.94 -2.45 14.27
C THR A 79 2.68 -3.02 14.93
N PRO A 80 2.53 -2.91 16.25
CA PRO A 80 1.30 -3.36 16.90
C PRO A 80 0.11 -2.60 16.31
N PRO A 81 -1.05 -3.26 16.14
CA PRO A 81 -2.27 -2.58 15.73
C PRO A 81 -2.52 -1.41 16.69
N PRO A 82 -3.01 -0.25 16.19
CA PRO A 82 -3.32 0.87 17.07
C PRO A 82 -4.23 0.37 18.19
N ALA A 83 -3.79 0.55 19.43
CA ALA A 83 -4.53 0.08 20.59
C ALA A 83 -5.95 0.65 20.51
N SER A 84 -6.93 -0.25 20.46
CA SER A 84 -8.34 0.12 20.56
C SER A 84 -8.56 0.65 21.97
N ASN A 85 -8.43 1.97 22.15
CA ASN A 85 -8.93 2.65 23.33
C ASN A 85 -10.44 2.80 23.17
N ALA A 86 -11.17 1.70 23.37
CA ALA A 86 -12.60 1.74 23.59
C ALA A 86 -12.86 1.79 25.11
N PRO A 87 -13.63 2.77 25.62
CA PRO A 87 -14.18 2.74 26.98
C PRO A 87 -15.29 1.69 27.14
#